data_AF-A0A0N1QRX3-F1
#
_entry.id   AF-A0A0N1QRX3-F1
#
_cell.length_a   1.000
_cell.length_b   1.000
_cell.length_c   1.000
_cell.angle_alpha   90.00
_cell.angle_beta   90.00
_cell.angle_gamma   90.00
#
_symmetry.space_group_name_H-M   'P 1'
#
loop_
_entity.id
_entity.type
_entity.pdbx_description
1 polymer ?
#
loop_
_entity_poly.entity_id
_entity_poly.type
_entity_poly.pdbx_seq_one_letter_code
_entity_poly.pdbx_strand_id
1 'polypeptide(L)'
;MMISGINSDLPGQIIGQVREAVYDSATSTQCLIPPGSRLVGTYDSGVTLGQQRALAVWRRIIYPDGSSISIDNMPGADVGGYAGFNDKVNNHYLRIFGSGLLLSVFSAGIQLSQPQASNGENYSSSQIIAGSLGQQMGQIGMQMAQRNMNIQPTLEIRPGYEFNIMVTKDIILPTWEGHPMAGSTGKGCN
;
A
#
# COMPACT_ATOMS: atom_id res chain seq x y z
N MET A 1 -10.23 -10.39 8.02
CA MET A 1 -8.88 -10.84 7.60
C MET A 1 -8.77 -10.79 6.10
N MET A 2 -7.65 -10.32 5.57
CA MET A 2 -7.38 -10.18 4.15
C MET A 2 -7.02 -11.55 3.54
N ILE A 3 -7.69 -11.96 2.45
CA ILE A 3 -7.32 -13.17 1.69
C ILE A 3 -6.35 -12.79 0.55
N SER A 4 -6.68 -11.75 -0.22
CA SER A 4 -5.82 -11.25 -1.31
C SER A 4 -4.92 -10.11 -0.84
N GLY A 5 -3.70 -9.98 -1.36
CA GLY A 5 -2.89 -8.79 -1.06
C GLY A 5 -3.39 -7.52 -1.75
N ILE A 6 -2.87 -6.37 -1.29
CA ILE A 6 -2.98 -5.07 -1.97
C ILE A 6 -1.58 -4.65 -2.39
N ASN A 7 -1.44 -4.17 -3.63
CA ASN A 7 -0.28 -3.45 -4.09
C ASN A 7 -0.78 -2.17 -4.77
N SER A 8 -0.43 -1.00 -4.22
CA SER A 8 -0.92 0.29 -4.71
C SER A 8 -0.39 0.71 -6.09
N ASP A 9 0.50 -0.06 -6.72
CA ASP A 9 0.98 0.21 -8.08
C ASP A 9 -0.15 0.14 -9.12
N LEU A 10 -1.18 -0.68 -8.88
CA LEU A 10 -2.33 -0.84 -9.76
C LEU A 10 -3.63 -1.01 -8.97
N PRO A 11 -4.75 -0.39 -9.38
CA PRO A 11 -6.01 -0.56 -8.69
C PRO A 11 -6.55 -1.97 -8.94
N GLY A 12 -7.32 -2.51 -8.01
CA GLY A 12 -7.78 -3.88 -8.13
C GLY A 12 -8.91 -4.27 -7.19
N GLN A 13 -9.38 -5.50 -7.39
CA GLN A 13 -10.34 -6.13 -6.50
C GLN A 13 -9.61 -6.86 -5.37
N ILE A 14 -10.22 -6.84 -4.19
CA ILE A 14 -9.73 -7.54 -3.00
C ILE A 14 -10.81 -8.40 -2.38
N ILE A 15 -10.35 -9.47 -1.74
CA ILE A 15 -11.17 -10.41 -1.00
C ILE A 15 -10.69 -10.44 0.45
N GLY A 16 -11.65 -10.29 1.36
CA GLY A 16 -11.47 -10.52 2.78
C GLY A 16 -12.36 -11.65 3.27
N GLN A 17 -12.12 -12.08 4.50
CA GLN A 17 -12.94 -13.05 5.22
C GLN A 17 -13.32 -12.47 6.58
N VAL A 18 -14.59 -12.63 6.92
CA VAL A 18 -15.14 -12.36 8.24
C VAL A 18 -14.58 -13.40 9.21
N ARG A 19 -13.93 -12.94 10.28
CA ARG A 19 -13.34 -13.83 11.30
C ARG A 19 -14.30 -14.12 12.44
N GLU A 20 -15.08 -13.11 12.81
CA GLU A 20 -15.97 -13.14 13.95
C GLU A 20 -17.39 -12.88 13.49
N ALA A 21 -18.31 -13.57 14.14
CA ALA A 21 -19.74 -13.41 13.97
C ALA A 21 -20.16 -11.94 14.18
N VAL A 22 -20.95 -11.40 13.26
CA VAL A 22 -21.59 -10.08 13.41
C VAL A 22 -23.05 -10.28 13.79
N TYR A 23 -23.44 -9.67 14.91
CA TYR A 23 -24.79 -9.73 15.45
C TYR A 23 -25.56 -8.43 15.19
N ASP A 24 -26.87 -8.48 15.39
CA ASP A 24 -27.74 -7.32 15.27
C ASP A 24 -27.43 -6.23 16.31
N SER A 25 -27.64 -4.97 15.91
CA SER A 25 -27.36 -3.81 16.77
C SER A 25 -28.41 -3.59 17.85
N ALA A 26 -29.63 -4.11 17.68
CA ALA A 26 -30.75 -3.84 18.59
C ALA A 26 -30.75 -4.74 19.83
N THR A 27 -30.43 -6.02 19.67
CA THR A 27 -30.48 -7.06 20.70
C THR A 27 -29.15 -7.78 20.88
N SER A 28 -28.29 -7.77 19.86
CA SER A 28 -27.03 -8.53 19.82
C SER A 28 -27.21 -10.04 20.04
N THR A 29 -28.37 -10.57 19.64
CA THR A 29 -28.71 -12.00 19.79
C THR A 29 -28.82 -12.72 18.45
N GLN A 30 -29.16 -12.00 17.39
CA GLN A 30 -29.38 -12.55 16.07
C GLN A 30 -28.08 -12.47 15.27
N CYS A 31 -27.58 -13.62 14.84
CA CYS A 31 -26.48 -13.71 13.89
C CYS A 31 -26.90 -13.12 12.55
N LEU A 32 -26.19 -12.09 12.05
CA LEU A 32 -26.46 -11.47 10.75
C LEU A 32 -25.41 -11.84 9.71
N ILE A 33 -24.14 -11.94 10.12
CA ILE A 33 -23.03 -12.33 9.23
C ILE A 33 -22.19 -13.37 9.96
N PRO A 34 -22.20 -14.64 9.54
CA PRO A 34 -21.43 -15.69 10.18
C PRO A 34 -19.93 -15.58 9.85
N PRO A 35 -19.05 -16.13 10.71
CA PRO A 35 -17.64 -16.29 10.39
C PRO A 35 -17.47 -17.13 9.11
N GLY A 36 -16.40 -16.85 8.37
CA GLY A 36 -16.14 -17.51 7.09
C GLY A 36 -16.79 -16.83 5.88
N SER A 37 -17.76 -15.93 6.09
CA SER A 37 -18.31 -15.07 5.03
C SER A 37 -17.19 -14.30 4.31
N ARG A 38 -17.30 -14.17 2.98
CA ARG A 38 -16.32 -13.47 2.15
C ARG A 38 -16.76 -12.04 1.89
N LEU A 39 -15.82 -11.13 2.01
CA LEU A 39 -15.98 -9.72 1.69
C LEU A 39 -15.33 -9.46 0.34
N VAL A 40 -16.02 -8.73 -0.53
CA VAL A 40 -15.49 -8.30 -1.83
C VAL A 40 -15.43 -6.78 -1.84
N GLY A 41 -14.25 -6.26 -2.11
CA GLY A 41 -13.99 -4.83 -2.15
C GLY A 41 -13.07 -4.45 -3.30
N THR A 42 -12.74 -3.18 -3.38
CA THR A 42 -11.72 -2.65 -4.29
C THR A 42 -10.82 -1.68 -3.54
N TYR A 43 -9.62 -1.51 -4.05
CA TYR A 43 -8.72 -0.44 -3.63
C TYR A 43 -8.30 0.37 -4.86
N ASP A 44 -7.90 1.61 -4.63
CA ASP A 44 -7.38 2.49 -5.67
C ASP A 44 -5.84 2.57 -5.59
N SER A 45 -5.21 2.88 -6.71
CA SER A 45 -3.77 3.09 -6.88
C SER A 45 -3.29 4.51 -6.56
N GLY A 46 -4.20 5.41 -6.18
CA GLY A 46 -3.88 6.79 -5.86
C GLY A 46 -3.16 6.94 -4.52
N VAL A 47 -1.85 6.68 -4.47
CA VAL A 47 -0.99 7.06 -3.34
C VAL A 47 -0.41 8.44 -3.61
N THR A 48 -1.12 9.47 -3.15
CA THR A 48 -0.57 10.84 -3.21
C THR A 48 0.72 10.94 -2.39
N LEU A 49 1.61 11.85 -2.78
CA LEU A 49 2.90 12.05 -2.11
C LEU A 49 2.65 12.38 -0.61
N GLY A 50 3.15 11.51 0.28
CA GLY A 50 2.92 11.61 1.74
C GLY A 50 1.81 10.69 2.29
N GLN A 51 1.04 10.02 1.43
CA GLN A 51 0.05 9.03 1.86
C GLN A 51 0.73 7.71 2.24
N GLN A 52 0.50 7.25 3.47
CA GLN A 52 1.09 6.02 4.03
C GLN A 52 0.05 4.92 4.26
N ARG A 53 -1.18 5.11 3.78
CA ARG A 53 -2.30 4.18 3.98
C ARG A 53 -3.01 3.86 2.68
N ALA A 54 -3.31 2.58 2.48
CA ALA A 54 -4.10 2.09 1.36
C ALA A 54 -5.59 2.19 1.69
N LEU A 55 -6.35 2.93 0.88
CA LEU A 55 -7.79 3.03 1.05
C LEU A 55 -8.48 1.87 0.32
N ALA A 56 -9.34 1.18 1.05
CA ALA A 56 -10.12 0.07 0.55
C ALA A 56 -11.60 0.34 0.81
N VAL A 57 -12.43 -0.05 -0.16
CA VAL A 57 -13.89 0.06 -0.08
C VAL A 57 -14.50 -1.32 -0.29
N TRP A 58 -15.35 -1.73 0.63
CA TRP A 58 -16.04 -3.01 0.63
C TRP A 58 -17.46 -2.84 0.13
N ARG A 59 -17.87 -3.73 -0.80
CA ARG A 59 -19.14 -3.59 -1.51
C ARG A 59 -20.08 -4.75 -1.40
N ARG A 60 -19.57 -5.95 -1.14
CA ARG A 60 -20.40 -7.15 -1.13
C ARG A 60 -19.94 -8.13 -0.08
N ILE A 61 -20.91 -8.71 0.61
CA ILE A 61 -20.72 -9.86 1.50
C ILE A 61 -21.27 -11.08 0.76
N ILE A 62 -20.51 -12.17 0.77
CA ILE A 62 -20.91 -13.48 0.26
C ILE A 62 -20.94 -14.42 1.47
N TYR A 63 -22.11 -14.94 1.76
CA TYR A 63 -22.36 -15.85 2.86
C TYR A 63 -21.81 -17.25 2.58
N PRO A 64 -21.65 -18.11 3.61
CA PRO A 64 -21.16 -19.47 3.43
C PRO A 64 -22.04 -20.36 2.53
N ASP A 65 -23.32 -20.02 2.36
CA ASP A 65 -24.25 -20.71 1.44
C ASP A 65 -24.18 -20.21 -0.01
N GLY A 66 -23.30 -19.24 -0.29
CA GLY A 66 -23.16 -18.64 -1.60
C GLY A 66 -24.16 -17.52 -1.90
N SER A 67 -25.12 -17.26 -1.01
CA SER A 67 -25.96 -16.06 -1.11
C SER A 67 -25.10 -14.81 -0.90
N SER A 68 -25.54 -13.66 -1.43
CA SER A 68 -24.75 -12.43 -1.33
C SER A 68 -25.61 -11.20 -1.15
N ILE A 69 -25.08 -10.23 -0.44
CA ILE A 69 -25.70 -8.93 -0.19
C ILE A 69 -24.74 -7.79 -0.51
N SER A 70 -25.26 -6.77 -1.18
CA SER A 70 -24.53 -5.52 -1.40
C SER A 70 -24.55 -4.68 -0.13
N ILE A 71 -23.41 -4.11 0.23
CA ILE A 71 -23.24 -3.22 1.39
C ILE A 71 -22.77 -1.83 0.96
N ASP A 72 -23.04 -1.44 -0.29
CA ASP A 72 -22.65 -0.17 -0.90
C ASP A 72 -21.12 0.08 -0.86
N ASN A 73 -20.65 1.18 -0.27
CA ASN A 73 -19.25 1.59 -0.28
C ASN A 73 -18.76 1.75 1.16
N MET A 74 -18.54 0.64 1.88
CA MET A 74 -18.08 0.69 3.26
C MET A 74 -16.56 0.84 3.34
N PRO A 75 -16.02 1.86 4.02
CA PRO A 75 -14.58 2.05 4.14
C PRO A 75 -13.94 0.97 5.03
N GLY A 76 -12.76 0.52 4.62
CA GLY A 76 -11.86 -0.28 5.46
C GLY A 76 -11.12 0.57 6.48
N ALA A 77 -10.93 0.02 7.68
CA ALA A 77 -10.13 0.58 8.74
C ALA A 77 -9.11 -0.44 9.27
N ASP A 78 -8.00 0.03 9.80
CA ASP A 78 -7.06 -0.85 10.52
C ASP A 78 -7.66 -1.35 11.85
N VAL A 79 -6.95 -2.25 12.51
CA VAL A 79 -7.38 -2.82 13.81
C VAL A 79 -7.56 -1.75 14.90
N GLY A 80 -6.87 -0.61 14.77
CA GLY A 80 -7.01 0.54 15.68
C GLY A 80 -8.18 1.47 15.32
N GLY A 81 -8.90 1.20 14.23
CA GLY A 81 -10.01 2.02 13.76
C GLY A 81 -9.60 3.22 12.92
N TYR A 82 -8.33 3.36 12.53
CA TYR A 82 -7.92 4.41 11.60
C TYR A 82 -8.35 4.05 10.18
N ALA A 83 -8.76 5.06 9.41
CA ALA A 83 -9.17 4.85 8.03
C ALA A 83 -8.01 4.35 7.14
N GLY A 84 -8.30 3.35 6.32
CA GLY A 84 -7.32 2.70 5.45
C GLY A 84 -6.40 1.73 6.17
N PHE A 85 -5.60 1.02 5.39
CA PHE A 85 -4.70 -0.02 5.87
C PHE A 85 -3.25 0.46 5.85
N ASN A 86 -2.50 0.08 6.88
CA ASN A 86 -1.07 0.35 6.99
C ASN A 86 -0.31 -0.96 7.24
N ASP A 87 0.62 -1.28 6.34
CA ASP A 87 1.54 -2.42 6.47
C ASP A 87 2.91 -1.98 5.90
N LYS A 88 3.32 -2.46 4.72
CA LYS A 88 4.64 -2.13 4.16
C LYS A 88 4.60 -0.90 3.25
N VAL A 89 5.63 -0.06 3.35
CA VAL A 89 5.83 1.12 2.49
C VAL A 89 7.20 1.06 1.83
N ASN A 90 7.24 1.06 0.50
CA ASN A 90 8.49 1.15 -0.27
C ASN A 90 8.61 2.55 -0.90
N ASN A 91 9.51 3.36 -0.34
CA ASN A 91 9.79 4.73 -0.80
C ASN A 91 10.80 4.80 -1.95
N HIS A 92 11.32 3.67 -2.44
CA HIS A 92 12.25 3.62 -3.57
C HIS A 92 13.52 4.49 -3.41
N TYR A 93 13.95 4.81 -2.18
CA TYR A 93 15.07 5.72 -1.93
C TYR A 93 16.37 5.35 -2.65
N LEU A 94 16.70 4.06 -2.74
CA LEU A 94 17.88 3.61 -3.46
C LEU A 94 17.80 3.92 -4.97
N ARG A 95 16.61 3.81 -5.56
CA ARG A 95 16.37 4.17 -6.97
C ARG A 95 16.40 5.69 -7.18
N ILE A 96 15.93 6.46 -6.20
CA ILE A 96 15.89 7.93 -6.27
C ILE A 96 17.28 8.53 -6.05
N PHE A 97 18.02 8.06 -5.03
CA PHE A 97 19.24 8.69 -4.54
C PHE A 97 20.53 7.88 -4.76
N GLY A 98 20.44 6.60 -5.15
CA GLY A 98 21.62 5.73 -5.27
C GLY A 98 22.64 6.22 -6.30
N SER A 99 22.18 6.75 -7.43
CA SER A 99 23.07 7.34 -8.45
C SER A 99 23.70 8.65 -7.98
N GLY A 100 22.95 9.50 -7.27
CA GLY A 100 23.45 10.76 -6.73
C GLY A 100 24.57 10.58 -5.69
N LEU A 101 24.44 9.56 -4.85
CA LEU A 101 25.48 9.20 -3.87
C LEU A 101 26.79 8.75 -4.55
N LEU A 102 26.69 7.87 -5.55
CA LEU A 102 27.86 7.41 -6.32
C LEU A 102 28.56 8.56 -7.06
N LEU A 103 27.78 9.48 -7.65
CA LEU A 103 28.31 10.68 -8.30
C LEU A 103 29.01 11.62 -7.32
N SER A 104 28.48 11.75 -6.11
CA SER A 104 29.08 12.56 -5.05
C SER A 104 30.43 11.99 -4.60
N VAL A 105 30.52 10.66 -4.41
CA VAL A 105 31.79 9.97 -4.10
C VAL A 105 32.78 10.12 -5.25
N PHE A 106 32.33 9.93 -6.50
CA PHE A 106 33.18 10.07 -7.68
C PHE A 106 33.72 11.49 -7.85
N SER A 107 32.87 12.52 -7.71
CA SER A 107 33.27 13.93 -7.80
C SER A 107 34.21 14.35 -6.67
N ALA A 108 33.97 13.89 -5.43
CA ALA A 108 34.89 14.10 -4.31
C ALA A 108 36.23 13.40 -4.57
N GLY A 109 36.23 12.19 -5.11
CA GLY A 109 37.45 11.48 -5.51
C GLY A 109 38.25 12.24 -6.59
N ILE A 110 37.58 12.83 -7.58
CA ILE A 110 38.24 13.68 -8.59
C ILE A 110 38.83 14.94 -7.94
N GLN A 111 38.09 15.62 -7.06
CA GLN A 111 38.58 16.82 -6.38
C GLN A 111 39.78 16.53 -5.46
N LEU A 112 39.75 15.42 -4.72
CA LEU A 112 40.85 15.01 -3.84
C LEU A 112 42.06 14.45 -4.58
N SER A 113 41.87 13.89 -5.78
CA SER A 113 42.97 13.41 -6.64
C SER A 113 43.58 14.50 -7.52
N GLN A 114 42.98 15.70 -7.55
CA GLN A 114 43.62 16.87 -8.14
C GLN A 114 44.68 17.41 -7.16
N PRO A 115 45.97 17.43 -7.53
CA PRO A 115 46.98 18.10 -6.72
C PRO A 115 46.64 19.59 -6.58
N GLN A 116 46.75 20.15 -5.37
CA GLN A 116 46.65 21.59 -5.15
C GLN A 116 47.70 22.29 -6.03
N ALA A 117 47.25 23.02 -7.05
CA ALA A 117 48.13 23.75 -7.94
C ALA A 117 48.89 24.81 -7.13
N SER A 118 50.18 24.57 -6.91
CA SER A 118 51.13 25.64 -6.59
C SER A 118 51.30 26.47 -7.86
N ASN A 119 51.15 27.80 -7.74
CA ASN A 119 51.28 28.78 -8.82
C ASN A 119 52.33 28.39 -9.87
N GLY A 120 51.90 28.05 -11.10
CA GLY A 120 52.77 28.08 -12.28
C GLY A 120 52.79 26.88 -13.24
N GLU A 121 52.11 25.76 -12.95
CA GLU A 121 52.14 24.59 -13.85
C GLU A 121 50.83 24.40 -14.64
N ASN A 122 50.97 24.21 -15.95
CA ASN A 122 49.87 24.02 -16.90
C ASN A 122 49.04 22.79 -16.52
N TYR A 123 47.74 22.99 -16.25
CA TYR A 123 46.78 21.92 -16.06
C TYR A 123 46.84 20.95 -17.25
N SER A 124 47.02 19.66 -16.97
CA SER A 124 46.95 18.61 -17.99
C SER A 124 45.55 18.61 -18.60
N SER A 125 45.43 18.52 -19.94
CA SER A 125 44.14 18.44 -20.64
C SER A 125 43.22 17.35 -20.06
N SER A 126 43.79 16.28 -19.52
CA SER A 126 43.04 15.21 -18.83
C SER A 126 42.33 15.66 -17.54
N GLN A 127 42.89 16.62 -16.80
CA GLN A 127 42.31 17.15 -15.56
C GLN A 127 41.11 18.06 -15.84
N ILE A 128 41.19 18.87 -16.90
CA ILE A 128 40.10 19.74 -17.35
C ILE A 128 38.92 18.91 -17.86
N ILE A 129 39.21 17.83 -18.61
CA ILE A 129 38.20 16.88 -19.10
C ILE A 129 37.52 16.12 -17.94
N ALA A 130 38.27 15.71 -16.91
CA ALA A 130 37.71 15.03 -15.74
C ALA A 130 36.80 15.96 -14.91
N GLY A 131 37.17 17.23 -14.74
CA GLY A 131 36.37 18.22 -14.04
C GLY A 131 35.06 18.57 -14.77
N SER A 132 35.12 18.78 -16.08
CA SER A 132 33.94 19.10 -16.90
C SER A 132 32.97 17.91 -17.00
N LEU A 133 33.49 16.68 -17.12
CA LEU A 133 32.69 15.47 -17.06
C LEU A 133 32.02 15.29 -15.69
N GLY A 134 32.73 15.57 -14.59
CA GLY A 134 32.17 15.53 -13.24
C GLY A 134 31.01 16.51 -13.04
N GLN A 135 31.15 17.75 -13.54
CA GLN A 135 30.09 18.76 -13.50
C GLN A 135 28.87 18.35 -14.35
N GLN A 136 29.09 17.85 -15.56
CA GLN A 136 28.01 17.41 -16.46
C GLN A 136 27.26 16.20 -15.90
N MET A 137 27.98 15.22 -15.36
CA MET A 137 27.39 14.07 -14.68
C MET A 137 26.61 14.48 -13.43
N GLY A 138 27.11 15.44 -12.65
CA GLY A 138 26.38 16.02 -11.51
C GLY A 138 25.06 16.68 -11.91
N GLN A 139 25.04 17.45 -13.00
CA GLN A 139 23.81 18.06 -13.53
C GLN A 139 22.79 17.01 -14.00
N ILE A 140 23.24 15.97 -14.72
CA ILE A 140 22.37 14.86 -15.15
C ILE A 140 21.83 14.11 -13.93
N GLY A 141 22.66 13.84 -12.92
CA GLY A 141 22.26 13.22 -11.67
C GLY A 141 21.17 14.01 -10.94
N MET A 142 21.33 15.33 -10.84
CA MET A 142 20.33 16.22 -10.25
C MET A 142 19.02 16.22 -11.04
N GLN A 143 19.07 16.25 -12.38
CA GLN A 143 17.87 16.20 -13.22
C GLN A 143 17.15 14.85 -13.10
N MET A 144 17.89 13.75 -13.01
CA MET A 144 17.32 12.42 -12.78
C MET A 144 16.73 12.29 -11.38
N ALA A 145 17.39 12.79 -10.35
CA ALA A 145 16.85 12.84 -8.99
C ALA A 145 15.55 13.66 -8.96
N GLN A 146 15.51 14.82 -9.62
CA GLN A 146 14.29 15.63 -9.76
C GLN A 146 13.15 14.90 -10.47
N ARG A 147 13.44 14.15 -11.54
CA ARG A 147 12.44 13.29 -12.19
C ARG A 147 11.98 12.15 -11.29
N ASN A 148 12.91 11.55 -10.53
CA ASN A 148 12.65 10.41 -9.67
C ASN A 148 11.99 10.79 -8.33
N MET A 149 12.08 12.04 -7.89
CA MET A 149 11.33 12.54 -6.72
C MET A 149 9.81 12.48 -6.93
N ASN A 150 9.34 12.37 -8.17
CA ASN A 150 7.94 12.15 -8.50
C ASN A 150 7.53 10.67 -8.48
N ILE A 151 8.46 9.73 -8.19
CA ILE A 151 8.13 8.32 -8.01
C ILE A 151 7.33 8.19 -6.72
N GLN A 152 6.06 7.82 -6.85
CA GLN A 152 5.17 7.58 -5.71
C GLN A 152 5.66 6.35 -4.92
N PRO A 153 5.54 6.35 -3.59
CA PRO A 153 5.82 5.17 -2.78
C PRO A 153 4.80 4.06 -3.08
N THR A 154 5.23 2.81 -3.01
CA THR A 154 4.34 1.64 -3.12
C THR A 154 3.91 1.20 -1.74
N LEU A 155 2.61 1.08 -1.53
CA LEU A 155 1.99 0.51 -0.33
C LEU A 155 1.61 -0.94 -0.61
N GLU A 156 2.06 -1.85 0.24
CA GLU A 156 1.79 -3.28 0.15
C GLU A 156 1.10 -3.76 1.43
N ILE A 157 -0.12 -4.30 1.28
CA ILE A 157 -0.84 -4.98 2.37
C ILE A 157 -0.81 -6.48 2.10
N ARG A 158 -0.25 -7.25 3.03
CA ARG A 158 -0.07 -8.69 2.82
C ARG A 158 -1.36 -9.47 3.04
N PRO A 159 -1.52 -10.64 2.37
CA PRO A 159 -2.48 -11.64 2.79
C PRO A 159 -2.34 -11.97 4.28
N GLY A 160 -3.46 -12.20 4.96
CA GLY A 160 -3.52 -12.40 6.40
C GLY A 160 -3.65 -11.11 7.22
N TYR A 161 -3.55 -9.93 6.60
CA TYR A 161 -3.74 -8.66 7.31
C TYR A 161 -5.11 -8.58 8.00
N GLU A 162 -5.11 -8.21 9.28
CA GLU A 162 -6.32 -8.02 10.07
C GLU A 162 -6.84 -6.59 9.89
N PHE A 163 -8.13 -6.45 9.68
CA PHE A 163 -8.75 -5.17 9.40
C PHE A 163 -10.21 -5.18 9.86
N ASN A 164 -10.74 -3.98 10.04
CA ASN A 164 -12.14 -3.73 10.36
C ASN A 164 -12.84 -3.04 9.18
N ILE A 165 -14.17 -3.16 9.13
CA ILE A 165 -15.01 -2.39 8.22
C ILE A 165 -15.82 -1.43 9.08
N MET A 166 -15.72 -0.14 8.78
CA MET A 166 -16.53 0.85 9.46
C MET A 166 -17.84 1.02 8.70
N VAL A 167 -18.95 0.63 9.33
CA VAL A 167 -20.28 0.77 8.75
C VAL A 167 -20.69 2.24 8.84
N THR A 168 -20.85 2.89 7.68
CA THR A 168 -21.15 4.34 7.58
C THR A 168 -22.60 4.64 7.28
N LYS A 169 -23.40 3.60 6.99
CA LYS A 169 -24.84 3.68 6.77
C LYS A 169 -25.50 2.43 7.32
N ASP A 170 -26.74 2.57 7.76
CA ASP A 170 -27.53 1.43 8.23
C ASP A 170 -27.72 0.41 7.10
N ILE A 171 -27.56 -0.87 7.44
CA ILE A 171 -27.73 -1.99 6.53
C ILE A 171 -28.76 -2.91 7.15
N ILE A 172 -29.88 -3.11 6.46
CA ILE A 172 -30.91 -4.05 6.89
C ILE A 172 -30.51 -5.43 6.36
N LEU A 173 -30.18 -6.33 7.29
CA LEU A 173 -29.77 -7.70 6.99
C LEU A 173 -30.82 -8.67 7.54
N PRO A 174 -31.16 -9.74 6.79
CA PRO A 174 -31.93 -10.83 7.36
C PRO A 174 -31.09 -11.59 8.39
N THR A 175 -31.75 -12.23 9.35
CA THR A 175 -31.08 -13.18 10.24
C THR A 175 -30.49 -14.32 9.43
N TRP A 176 -29.26 -14.70 9.75
CA TRP A 176 -28.60 -15.85 9.16
C TRP A 176 -29.23 -17.15 9.66
N GLU A 177 -29.84 -17.90 8.76
CA GLU A 177 -30.52 -19.17 9.09
C GLU A 177 -29.65 -20.42 8.91
N GLY A 178 -28.44 -20.27 8.37
CA GLY A 178 -27.57 -21.40 8.03
C GLY A 178 -27.69 -21.85 6.57
N HIS A 179 -26.78 -22.72 6.15
CA HIS A 179 -26.81 -23.28 4.81
C HIS A 179 -28.00 -24.26 4.68
N PRO A 180 -28.86 -24.15 3.64
CA PRO A 180 -30.08 -24.97 3.52
C PRO A 180 -29.85 -26.49 3.62
N MET A 181 -28.70 -26.95 3.11
CA MET A 181 -28.27 -28.35 3.14
C MET A 181 -27.55 -28.80 4.43
N ALA A 182 -27.27 -27.92 5.39
CA ALA A 182 -26.44 -28.23 6.57
C ALA A 182 -27.21 -28.86 7.76
N GLY A 183 -28.51 -29.14 7.61
CA GLY A 183 -29.34 -29.67 8.70
C GLY A 183 -29.49 -28.68 9.88
N SER A 184 -30.03 -29.15 11.01
CA SER A 184 -30.22 -28.30 12.21
C SER A 184 -28.91 -27.88 12.89
N THR A 185 -27.79 -28.53 12.56
CA THR A 185 -26.45 -28.28 13.09
C THR A 185 -25.74 -27.07 12.47
N GLY A 186 -26.26 -26.51 11.37
CA GLY A 186 -25.70 -25.32 10.71
C GLY A 186 -26.42 -24.01 11.01
N LYS A 187 -27.34 -23.99 11.98
CA LYS A 187 -28.11 -22.80 12.36
C LYS A 187 -27.31 -21.93 13.34
N GLY A 188 -27.17 -20.64 13.03
CA GLY A 188 -26.45 -19.67 13.86
C GLY A 188 -25.03 -19.37 13.39
N CYS A 189 -24.28 -18.64 14.22
CA CYS A 189 -22.96 -18.10 13.91
C CYS A 189 -21.79 -19.00 14.36
N ASN A 190 -22.06 -20.25 14.76
CA ASN A 190 -21.09 -21.18 15.36
C ASN A 190 -20.62 -22.25 14.38
#